data_AF-A0A023GA34-F1
#
_entry.id   AF-A0A023GA34-F1
#
_cell.length_a   1.000
_cell.length_b   1.000
_cell.length_c   1.000
_cell.angle_alpha   90.00
_cell.angle_beta   90.00
_cell.angle_gamma   90.00
#
_symmetry.space_group_name_H-M   'P 1'
#
loop_
_entity.id
_entity.type
_entity.pdbx_description
1 polymer ?
#
loop_
_entity_poly.entity_id
_entity_poly.type
_entity_poly.pdbx_seq_one_letter_code
_entity_poly.pdbx_strand_id
1 'polypeptide(L)'
;MEALKQSSPNDNSDIDIVKVLNTSEPLWLYYQTYDNGVSLESLDPAISVFRLTQTCIYDQMTSISEESYNFTHNLLLDGDRHTLHYMAIFDEDGSDSKVRRTSMKVYNETGSGPLFEMRLGYADEEGGCSVFSVTFYEDDIISGDADCEVYVQNTHIHTGPTKECMQYFNSCCGPEKYTPYSDTCKLFASPQIPTQ
;
A
#
# COMPACT_ATOMS: atom_id res chain seq x y z
N MET A 1 -18.77 42.97 -2.52
CA MET A 1 -18.30 41.72 -3.13
C MET A 1 -17.10 41.28 -2.32
N GLU A 2 -17.35 40.44 -1.33
CA GLU A 2 -16.29 39.91 -0.46
C GLU A 2 -15.67 38.69 -1.13
N ALA A 3 -14.34 38.67 -1.18
CA ALA A 3 -13.56 37.58 -1.74
C ALA A 3 -13.71 36.34 -0.85
N LEU A 4 -14.24 35.26 -1.44
CA LEU A 4 -14.21 33.92 -0.86
C LEU A 4 -12.76 33.49 -0.72
N LYS A 5 -12.25 33.50 0.52
CA LYS A 5 -11.08 32.70 0.91
C LYS A 5 -11.40 31.25 0.61
N GLN A 6 -10.83 30.72 -0.46
CA GLN A 6 -10.69 29.28 -0.63
C GLN A 6 -9.77 28.80 0.49
N SER A 7 -10.34 28.16 1.50
CA SER A 7 -9.58 27.35 2.46
C SER A 7 -9.13 26.09 1.73
N SER A 8 -7.82 25.97 1.53
CA SER A 8 -7.16 24.76 1.03
C SER A 8 -7.57 23.54 1.88
N PRO A 9 -7.66 22.33 1.30
CA PRO A 9 -7.84 21.11 2.08
C PRO A 9 -6.51 20.84 2.81
N ASN A 10 -6.56 20.91 4.15
CA ASN A 10 -5.56 20.51 5.13
C ASN A 10 -4.08 20.68 4.74
N ASP A 11 -3.43 21.63 5.41
CA ASP A 11 -1.98 21.78 5.48
C ASP A 11 -1.37 20.52 6.10
N ASN A 12 -1.10 19.51 5.26
CA ASN A 12 -0.62 18.18 5.60
C ASN A 12 0.88 18.20 5.92
N SER A 13 1.35 19.25 6.60
CA SER A 13 2.76 19.50 6.85
C SER A 13 3.37 18.53 7.86
N ASP A 14 2.56 17.67 8.50
CA ASP A 14 2.96 16.79 9.61
C ASP A 14 3.13 15.31 9.28
N ILE A 15 2.74 14.87 8.08
CA ILE A 15 2.90 13.47 7.67
C ILE A 15 4.34 13.15 7.26
N ASP A 16 4.79 11.96 7.65
CA ASP A 16 6.15 11.47 7.43
C ASP A 16 6.09 9.97 7.16
N ILE A 17 6.32 9.59 5.89
CA ILE A 17 6.24 8.20 5.44
C ILE A 17 7.23 7.30 6.19
N VAL A 18 8.40 7.83 6.56
CA VAL A 18 9.42 7.06 7.27
C VAL A 18 8.88 6.63 8.65
N LYS A 19 8.17 7.53 9.34
CA LYS A 19 7.56 7.20 10.64
C LYS A 19 6.45 6.17 10.53
N VAL A 20 5.62 6.26 9.49
CA VAL A 20 4.51 5.33 9.26
C VAL A 20 5.03 3.92 8.95
N LEU A 21 6.09 3.82 8.14
CA LEU A 21 6.66 2.54 7.71
C LEU A 21 7.67 1.94 8.70
N ASN A 22 8.21 2.74 9.64
CA ASN A 22 9.12 2.27 10.69
C ASN A 22 8.36 1.53 11.80
N THR A 23 7.85 0.36 11.46
CA THR A 23 7.16 -0.53 12.39
C THR A 23 7.63 -1.97 12.20
N SER A 24 7.69 -2.72 13.30
CA SER A 24 7.93 -4.17 13.25
C SER A 24 6.67 -4.95 12.88
N GLU A 25 5.50 -4.31 12.89
CA GLU A 25 4.23 -4.97 12.61
C GLU A 25 3.97 -5.13 11.10
N PRO A 26 3.30 -6.22 10.69
CA PRO A 26 2.72 -6.30 9.36
C PRO A 26 1.75 -5.13 9.11
N LEU A 27 1.90 -4.50 7.95
CA LEU A 27 0.95 -3.54 7.41
C LEU A 27 0.03 -4.29 6.44
N TRP A 28 -1.21 -4.52 6.85
CA TRP A 28 -2.18 -5.23 6.03
C TRP A 28 -2.88 -4.30 5.06
N LEU A 29 -2.92 -4.68 3.78
CA LEU A 29 -3.70 -3.98 2.77
C LEU A 29 -5.18 -4.30 2.95
N TYR A 30 -5.91 -3.36 3.54
CA TYR A 30 -7.31 -3.52 3.91
C TYR A 30 -8.25 -3.18 2.75
N TYR A 31 -7.99 -2.06 2.08
CA TYR A 31 -8.73 -1.63 0.89
C TYR A 31 -7.78 -1.14 -0.20
N GLN A 32 -8.21 -1.31 -1.45
CA GLN A 32 -7.56 -0.73 -2.62
C GLN A 32 -8.60 -0.31 -3.67
N THR A 33 -8.21 0.56 -4.62
CA THR A 33 -9.12 1.03 -5.69
C THR A 33 -8.97 0.28 -7.02
N TYR A 34 -7.88 -0.46 -7.21
CA TYR A 34 -7.64 -1.26 -8.42
C TYR A 34 -8.06 -2.73 -8.23
N ASP A 35 -8.31 -3.44 -9.33
CA ASP A 35 -8.69 -4.86 -9.31
C ASP A 35 -7.57 -5.71 -8.69
N ASN A 36 -7.89 -6.54 -7.70
CA ASN A 36 -6.96 -7.53 -7.13
C ASN A 36 -6.94 -8.86 -7.90
N GLY A 37 -7.56 -8.91 -9.08
CA GLY A 37 -7.53 -10.04 -9.99
C GLY A 37 -6.35 -10.03 -10.95
N VAL A 38 -5.64 -11.16 -11.07
CA VAL A 38 -4.66 -11.40 -12.14
C VAL A 38 -5.28 -12.31 -13.19
N SER A 39 -5.22 -11.89 -14.45
CA SER A 39 -5.66 -12.69 -15.59
C SER A 39 -4.47 -13.41 -16.23
N LEU A 40 -4.50 -14.75 -16.24
CA LEU A 40 -3.53 -15.55 -16.98
C LEU A 40 -4.16 -16.11 -18.25
N GLU A 41 -3.40 -16.06 -19.34
CA GLU A 41 -3.78 -16.76 -20.57
C GLU A 41 -3.80 -18.27 -20.30
N SER A 42 -4.93 -18.90 -20.63
CA SER A 42 -5.11 -20.33 -20.48
C SER A 42 -4.55 -21.06 -21.70
N LEU A 43 -3.85 -22.17 -21.45
CA LEU A 43 -3.47 -23.11 -22.51
C LEU A 43 -4.62 -24.03 -22.94
N ASP A 44 -5.72 -24.06 -22.17
CA ASP A 44 -6.94 -24.78 -22.53
C ASP A 44 -7.80 -23.92 -23.47
N PRO A 45 -8.04 -24.34 -24.73
CA PRO A 45 -8.86 -23.60 -25.68
C PRO A 45 -10.35 -23.46 -25.27
N ALA A 46 -10.82 -24.19 -24.25
CA ALA A 46 -12.17 -24.06 -23.69
C ALA A 46 -12.27 -23.00 -22.57
N ILE A 47 -11.14 -22.55 -22.01
CA ILE A 47 -11.09 -21.53 -20.96
C ILE A 47 -10.36 -20.34 -21.56
N SER A 48 -11.05 -19.20 -21.74
CA SER A 48 -10.42 -18.05 -22.39
C SER A 48 -9.42 -17.31 -21.48
N VAL A 49 -9.67 -17.28 -20.16
CA VAL A 49 -8.85 -16.59 -19.17
C VAL A 49 -8.98 -17.29 -17.81
N PHE A 50 -7.86 -17.56 -17.15
CA PHE A 50 -7.85 -17.99 -15.75
C PHE A 50 -7.71 -16.75 -14.86
N ARG A 51 -8.70 -16.47 -14.01
CA ARG A 51 -8.65 -15.35 -13.07
C ARG A 51 -8.21 -15.83 -11.70
N LEU A 52 -7.04 -15.39 -11.28
CA LEU A 52 -6.53 -15.56 -9.93
C LEU A 52 -6.85 -14.31 -9.12
N THR A 53 -7.12 -14.46 -7.83
CA THR A 53 -7.37 -13.31 -6.94
C THR A 53 -6.25 -13.22 -5.90
N GLN A 54 -5.68 -12.04 -5.76
CA GLN A 54 -4.72 -11.72 -4.71
C GLN A 54 -5.46 -11.34 -3.43
N THR A 55 -5.16 -12.03 -2.33
CA THR A 55 -5.80 -11.80 -1.02
C THR A 55 -4.78 -11.88 0.10
N CYS A 56 -5.16 -11.46 1.31
CA CYS A 56 -4.32 -11.50 2.50
C CYS A 56 -2.95 -10.86 2.28
N ILE A 57 -2.99 -9.67 1.66
CA ILE A 57 -1.81 -8.91 1.29
C ILE A 57 -1.31 -8.13 2.50
N TYR A 58 -0.02 -8.25 2.81
CA TYR A 58 0.63 -7.42 3.81
C TYR A 58 2.11 -7.16 3.50
N ASP A 59 2.55 -5.97 3.90
CA ASP A 59 3.94 -5.58 3.85
C ASP A 59 4.59 -5.77 5.21
N GLN A 60 5.79 -6.36 5.21
CA GLN A 60 6.60 -6.55 6.41
C GLN A 60 7.96 -5.88 6.21
N MET A 61 8.24 -4.87 7.03
CA MET A 61 9.53 -4.21 7.03
C MET A 61 10.65 -5.20 7.34
N THR A 62 11.71 -5.14 6.54
CA THR A 62 12.97 -5.86 6.78
C THR A 62 14.07 -4.90 7.23
N SER A 63 14.11 -3.70 6.66
CA SER A 63 14.96 -2.60 7.14
C SER A 63 14.41 -1.26 6.67
N ILE A 64 14.74 -0.19 7.39
CA ILE A 64 14.40 1.18 7.02
C ILE A 64 15.56 2.11 7.41
N SER A 65 15.75 3.15 6.61
CA SER A 65 16.67 4.24 6.85
C SER A 65 16.01 5.55 6.45
N GLU A 66 16.73 6.66 6.52
CA GLU A 66 16.26 7.94 5.98
C GLU A 66 16.11 7.91 4.45
N GLU A 67 16.84 7.05 3.74
CA GLU A 67 16.90 7.06 2.27
C GLU A 67 16.10 5.93 1.63
N SER A 68 15.95 4.81 2.34
CA SER A 68 15.38 3.58 1.77
C SER A 68 14.57 2.77 2.77
N TYR A 69 13.66 1.97 2.22
CA TYR A 69 12.80 1.04 2.91
C TYR A 69 12.81 -0.31 2.20
N ASN A 70 13.26 -1.36 2.86
CA ASN A 70 13.21 -2.72 2.34
C ASN A 70 12.10 -3.49 3.04
N PHE A 71 11.31 -4.22 2.27
CA PHE A 71 10.17 -4.94 2.81
C PHE A 71 9.86 -6.20 2.00
N THR A 72 9.14 -7.12 2.63
CA THR A 72 8.52 -8.22 1.91
C THR A 72 7.04 -7.93 1.71
N HIS A 73 6.58 -8.12 0.49
CA HIS A 73 5.18 -8.06 0.12
C HIS A 73 4.65 -9.49 0.06
N ASN A 74 3.81 -9.84 1.02
CA ASN A 74 3.32 -11.19 1.22
C ASN A 74 1.86 -11.23 0.78
N LEU A 75 1.48 -12.24 0.01
CA LEU A 75 0.12 -12.40 -0.48
C LEU A 75 -0.26 -13.86 -0.64
N LEU A 76 -1.57 -14.10 -0.76
CA LEU A 76 -2.12 -15.33 -1.30
C LEU A 76 -2.56 -15.11 -2.73
N LEU A 77 -2.13 -15.99 -3.63
CA LEU A 77 -2.61 -16.06 -5.00
C LEU A 77 -3.37 -17.38 -5.15
N ASP A 78 -4.70 -17.31 -5.21
CA ASP A 78 -5.57 -18.51 -5.24
C ASP A 78 -5.30 -19.53 -4.11
N GLY A 79 -4.95 -19.00 -2.93
CA GLY A 79 -4.68 -19.80 -1.73
C GLY A 79 -3.21 -20.19 -1.54
N ASP A 80 -2.37 -20.04 -2.57
CA ASP A 80 -0.93 -20.29 -2.47
C ASP A 80 -0.19 -19.07 -1.93
N ARG A 81 0.75 -19.30 -1.01
CA ARG A 81 1.55 -18.23 -0.41
C ARG A 81 2.66 -17.80 -1.35
N HIS A 82 2.75 -16.49 -1.54
CA HIS A 82 3.86 -15.84 -2.21
C HIS A 82 4.46 -14.74 -1.34
N THR A 83 5.77 -14.59 -1.44
CA THR A 83 6.53 -13.51 -0.81
C THR A 83 7.40 -12.88 -1.89
N LEU A 84 7.18 -11.59 -2.13
CA LEU A 84 7.97 -10.78 -3.04
C LEU A 84 8.88 -9.87 -2.21
N HIS A 85 10.08 -9.61 -2.73
CA HIS A 85 11.07 -8.78 -2.07
C HIS A 85 11.21 -7.46 -2.81
N TYR A 86 11.03 -6.36 -2.07
CA TYR A 86 11.06 -5.02 -2.62
C TYR A 86 12.02 -4.11 -1.85
N MET A 87 12.56 -3.15 -2.58
CA MET A 87 13.30 -2.01 -2.06
C MET A 87 12.61 -0.75 -2.54
N ALA A 88 12.33 0.17 -1.63
CA ALA A 88 11.83 1.49 -1.94
C ALA A 88 12.89 2.54 -1.63
N ILE A 89 12.94 3.57 -2.47
CA ILE A 89 13.79 4.76 -2.28
C ILE A 89 12.86 5.93 -2.01
N PHE A 90 13.06 6.64 -0.90
CA PHE A 90 12.27 7.82 -0.58
C PHE A 90 12.67 8.99 -1.48
N ASP A 91 11.70 9.78 -1.92
CA ASP A 91 12.01 10.97 -2.70
C ASP A 91 12.70 12.03 -1.83
N GLU A 92 13.78 12.63 -2.35
CA GLU A 92 14.44 13.76 -1.72
C GLU A 92 13.71 15.05 -2.08
N ASP A 93 12.77 15.48 -1.23
CA ASP A 93 12.18 16.81 -1.35
C ASP A 93 13.18 17.87 -0.85
N GLY A 94 14.21 18.15 -1.65
CA GLY A 94 15.14 19.27 -1.45
C GLY A 94 16.33 18.99 -0.52
N SER A 95 17.39 19.77 -0.70
CA SER A 95 18.72 19.59 -0.10
C SER A 95 18.82 19.80 1.42
N ASP A 96 17.71 19.84 2.14
CA ASP A 96 17.67 20.09 3.58
C ASP A 96 17.23 18.80 4.27
N SER A 97 18.11 18.22 5.11
CA SER A 97 17.90 16.96 5.85
C SER A 97 16.77 16.99 6.89
N LYS A 98 15.90 18.01 6.82
CA LYS A 98 14.74 18.23 7.68
C LYS A 98 13.42 18.16 6.93
N VAL A 99 13.42 17.97 5.61
CA VAL A 99 12.18 17.85 4.85
C VAL A 99 11.61 16.45 5.05
N ARG A 100 10.35 16.39 5.50
CA ARG A 100 9.61 15.14 5.71
C ARG A 100 9.33 14.50 4.37
N ARG A 101 9.63 13.21 4.28
CA ARG A 101 9.36 12.43 3.07
C ARG A 101 7.89 12.06 3.04
N THR A 102 7.28 12.24 1.88
CA THR A 102 5.87 11.88 1.68
C THR A 102 5.68 10.83 0.61
N SER A 103 6.71 10.51 -0.18
CA SER A 103 6.64 9.53 -1.26
C SER A 103 7.87 8.64 -1.32
N MET A 104 7.69 7.48 -1.97
CA MET A 104 8.74 6.53 -2.27
C MET A 104 8.48 5.85 -3.62
N LYS A 105 9.56 5.47 -4.30
CA LYS A 105 9.53 4.65 -5.51
C LYS A 105 9.97 3.24 -5.19
N VAL A 106 9.19 2.27 -5.61
CA VAL A 106 9.41 0.85 -5.30
C VAL A 106 10.08 0.15 -6.48
N TYR A 107 11.10 -0.63 -6.17
CA TYR A 107 11.94 -1.41 -7.08
C TYR A 107 11.91 -2.87 -6.64
N ASN A 108 12.14 -3.79 -7.57
CA ASN A 108 12.36 -5.18 -7.21
C ASN A 108 13.69 -5.37 -6.45
N GLU A 109 13.90 -6.55 -5.88
CA GLU A 109 15.13 -6.90 -5.14
C GLU A 109 16.43 -6.79 -5.96
N THR A 110 16.35 -6.85 -7.29
CA THR A 110 17.51 -6.70 -8.19
C THR A 110 17.80 -5.23 -8.54
N GLY A 111 16.98 -4.28 -8.07
CA GLY A 111 17.08 -2.86 -8.39
C GLY A 111 16.46 -2.48 -9.74
N SER A 112 15.72 -3.38 -10.39
CA SER A 112 14.95 -3.09 -11.59
C SER A 112 13.66 -2.35 -11.19
N GLY A 113 13.37 -1.26 -11.90
CA GLY A 113 12.22 -0.39 -11.62
C GLY A 113 12.49 1.06 -12.04
N PRO A 114 11.70 2.03 -11.51
CA PRO A 114 10.65 1.82 -10.51
C PRO A 114 9.45 1.06 -11.09
N LEU A 115 8.83 0.20 -10.27
CA LEU A 115 7.62 -0.55 -10.61
C LEU A 115 6.37 0.27 -10.31
N PHE A 116 6.37 0.96 -9.18
CA PHE A 116 5.30 1.87 -8.77
C PHE A 116 5.84 2.92 -7.79
N GLU A 117 5.09 4.01 -7.63
CA GLU A 117 5.31 5.06 -6.65
C GLU A 117 4.18 5.04 -5.63
N MET A 118 4.52 5.17 -4.35
CA MET A 118 3.57 5.33 -3.27
C MET A 118 3.76 6.71 -2.63
N ARG A 119 2.66 7.42 -2.41
CA ARG A 119 2.65 8.70 -1.71
C ARG A 119 1.67 8.68 -0.57
N LEU A 120 2.15 8.98 0.63
CA LEU A 120 1.36 9.07 1.84
C LEU A 120 0.42 10.27 1.74
N GLY A 121 -0.89 10.00 1.77
CA GLY A 121 -1.93 11.03 1.82
C GLY A 121 -2.44 11.27 3.22
N TYR A 122 -2.50 10.22 4.04
CA TYR A 122 -3.03 10.28 5.40
C TYR A 122 -2.39 9.21 6.28
N ALA A 123 -2.17 9.54 7.55
CA ALA A 123 -1.83 8.59 8.59
C ALA A 123 -2.49 9.02 9.90
N ASP A 124 -3.02 8.04 10.64
CA ASP A 124 -3.50 8.29 12.00
C ASP A 124 -2.34 8.69 12.93
N GLU A 125 -2.62 9.55 13.91
CA GLU A 125 -1.63 9.98 14.91
C GLU A 125 -1.03 8.81 15.70
N GLU A 126 -1.82 7.77 15.96
CA GLU A 126 -1.41 6.56 16.67
C GLU A 126 -0.84 5.48 15.73
N GLY A 127 -0.75 5.74 14.42
CA GLY A 127 -0.17 4.85 13.41
C GLY A 127 -1.04 3.65 13.01
N GLY A 128 -2.28 3.56 13.49
CA GLY A 128 -3.16 2.41 13.25
C GLY A 128 -3.62 2.23 11.80
N CYS A 129 -3.79 3.33 11.05
CA CYS A 129 -4.22 3.33 9.65
C CYS A 129 -3.44 4.36 8.83
N SER A 130 -3.19 4.04 7.56
CA SER A 130 -2.60 4.95 6.59
C SER A 130 -3.23 4.79 5.21
N VAL A 131 -3.28 5.88 4.46
CA VAL A 131 -3.77 5.91 3.08
C VAL A 131 -2.65 6.39 2.17
N PHE A 132 -2.33 5.58 1.17
CA PHE A 132 -1.37 5.90 0.13
C PHE A 132 -2.09 6.07 -1.20
N SER A 133 -1.65 7.04 -2.00
CA SER A 133 -1.90 7.00 -3.44
C SER A 133 -0.79 6.21 -4.12
N VAL A 134 -1.15 5.37 -5.08
CA VAL A 134 -0.25 4.47 -5.81
C VAL A 134 -0.32 4.77 -7.30
N THR A 135 0.85 4.90 -7.92
CA THR A 135 0.99 5.08 -9.36
C THR A 135 1.85 3.97 -9.91
N PHE A 136 1.25 3.08 -10.70
CA PHE A 136 1.97 1.99 -11.37
C PHE A 136 2.67 2.50 -12.63
N TYR A 137 3.91 2.08 -12.84
CA TYR A 137 4.66 2.40 -14.04
C TYR A 137 4.56 1.22 -15.02
N GLU A 138 3.38 1.04 -15.65
CA GLU A 138 3.17 0.07 -16.72
C GLU A 138 3.14 0.76 -18.10
N ASP A 139 3.92 0.22 -19.05
CA ASP A 139 3.88 0.46 -20.50
C ASP A 139 3.34 1.83 -20.98
N ASP A 140 4.01 2.92 -20.57
CA ASP A 140 3.85 4.29 -21.08
C ASP A 140 2.47 4.96 -20.86
N ILE A 141 1.56 4.37 -20.07
CA ILE A 141 0.26 4.99 -19.74
C ILE A 141 0.21 5.28 -18.24
N ILE A 142 0.54 6.52 -17.88
CA ILE A 142 0.17 7.05 -16.55
C ILE A 142 -1.36 7.15 -16.54
N SER A 143 -2.03 6.30 -15.78
CA SER A 143 -3.47 6.43 -15.54
C SER A 143 -3.75 7.81 -14.94
N GLY A 144 -4.76 8.49 -15.46
CA GLY A 144 -5.03 9.90 -15.14
C GLY A 144 -5.40 10.17 -13.68
N ASP A 145 -5.77 9.13 -12.93
CA ASP A 145 -6.04 9.17 -11.50
C ASP A 145 -5.14 8.12 -10.81
N ALA A 146 -4.46 8.53 -9.73
CA ALA A 146 -3.68 7.61 -8.91
C ALA A 146 -4.63 6.67 -8.17
N ASP A 147 -4.29 5.39 -8.14
CA ASP A 147 -4.97 4.43 -7.28
C ASP A 147 -4.72 4.74 -5.81
N CYS A 148 -5.48 4.15 -4.91
CA CYS A 148 -5.27 4.27 -3.48
C CYS A 148 -5.25 2.93 -2.79
N GLU A 149 -4.48 2.88 -1.70
CA GLU A 149 -4.35 1.75 -0.79
C GLU A 149 -4.56 2.21 0.65
N VAL A 150 -5.29 1.41 1.43
CA VAL A 150 -5.49 1.60 2.87
C VAL A 150 -4.76 0.50 3.62
N TYR A 151 -3.77 0.87 4.41
CA TYR A 151 -3.03 -0.05 5.25
C TYR A 151 -3.45 0.07 6.71
N VAL A 152 -3.50 -1.08 7.38
CA VAL A 152 -3.82 -1.17 8.81
C VAL A 152 -2.76 -2.01 9.50
N GLN A 153 -2.21 -1.49 10.61
CA GLN A 153 -1.25 -2.24 11.42
C GLN A 153 -1.89 -3.50 12.01
N ASN A 154 -1.09 -4.57 12.15
CA ASN A 154 -1.57 -5.85 12.66
C ASN A 154 -2.26 -5.75 14.04
N THR A 155 -1.81 -4.88 14.94
CA THR A 155 -2.49 -4.62 16.23
C THR A 155 -3.85 -3.96 16.10
N HIS A 156 -4.13 -3.29 14.99
CA HIS A 156 -5.39 -2.57 14.74
C HIS A 156 -6.30 -3.31 13.73
N ILE A 157 -5.83 -4.43 13.17
CA ILE A 157 -6.54 -5.10 12.07
C ILE A 157 -7.92 -5.63 12.46
N HIS A 158 -8.14 -5.92 13.74
CA HIS A 158 -9.39 -6.43 14.28
C HIS A 158 -10.45 -5.34 14.44
N THR A 159 -10.03 -4.08 14.63
CA THR A 159 -10.92 -2.92 14.58
C THR A 159 -11.07 -2.39 13.17
N GLY A 160 -10.11 -2.67 12.29
CA GLY A 160 -10.06 -2.17 10.92
C GLY A 160 -9.60 -0.70 10.85
N PRO A 161 -9.70 -0.09 9.66
CA PRO A 161 -9.40 1.33 9.46
C PRO A 161 -10.24 2.24 10.37
N THR A 162 -9.64 3.30 10.89
CA THR A 162 -10.36 4.33 11.65
C THR A 162 -11.35 5.09 10.78
N LYS A 163 -12.30 5.78 11.41
CA LYS A 163 -13.32 6.55 10.71
C LYS A 163 -12.68 7.68 9.90
N GLU A 164 -11.68 8.34 10.47
CA GLU A 164 -10.94 9.46 9.89
C GLU A 164 -10.11 9.00 8.68
N CYS A 165 -9.42 7.86 8.79
CA CYS A 165 -8.72 7.22 7.68
C CYS A 165 -9.67 6.92 6.51
N MET A 166 -10.84 6.36 6.80
CA MET A 166 -11.85 6.09 5.78
C MET A 166 -12.50 7.36 5.22
N GLN A 167 -12.64 8.42 6.01
CA GLN A 167 -13.13 9.71 5.51
C GLN A 167 -12.15 10.28 4.49
N TYR A 168 -10.85 10.24 4.77
CA TYR A 168 -9.83 10.65 3.82
C TYR A 168 -9.90 9.82 2.54
N PHE A 169 -9.84 8.48 2.66
CA PHE A 169 -9.91 7.56 1.52
C PHE A 169 -11.13 7.81 0.63
N ASN A 170 -12.33 7.88 1.21
CA ASN A 170 -13.57 8.10 0.43
C ASN A 170 -13.66 9.51 -0.19
N SER A 171 -12.88 10.47 0.29
CA SER A 171 -12.91 11.86 -0.23
C SER A 171 -11.86 12.12 -1.31
N CYS A 172 -10.75 11.38 -1.30
CA CYS A 172 -9.59 11.63 -2.15
C CYS A 172 -9.35 10.53 -3.20
N CYS A 173 -9.95 9.35 -3.04
CA CYS A 173 -9.70 8.19 -3.89
C CYS A 173 -10.89 7.87 -4.81
N GLY A 174 -10.64 7.04 -5.83
CA GLY A 174 -11.66 6.56 -6.75
C GLY A 174 -12.84 5.85 -6.05
N PRO A 175 -14.02 5.80 -6.68
CA PRO A 175 -15.21 5.18 -6.10
C PRO A 175 -15.12 3.65 -6.02
N GLU A 176 -14.28 3.02 -6.83
CA GLU A 176 -14.00 1.58 -6.78
C GLU A 176 -13.33 1.18 -5.47
N LYS A 177 -13.74 0.03 -4.91
CA LYS A 177 -13.18 -0.47 -3.66
C LYS A 177 -13.15 -1.98 -3.63
N TYR A 178 -11.94 -2.53 -3.54
CA TYR A 178 -11.64 -3.94 -3.39
C TYR A 178 -11.12 -4.18 -1.96
N THR A 179 -11.36 -5.39 -1.44
CA THR A 179 -11.03 -5.74 -0.04
C THR A 179 -10.15 -7.00 -0.03
N PRO A 180 -8.82 -6.87 -0.15
CA PRO A 180 -7.92 -8.01 -0.15
C PRO A 180 -7.85 -8.72 1.21
N TYR A 181 -8.10 -7.98 2.29
CA TYR A 181 -8.09 -8.52 3.65
C TYR A 181 -9.43 -9.17 4.03
N SER A 182 -9.37 -10.30 4.73
CA SER A 182 -10.50 -10.90 5.44
C SER A 182 -10.03 -11.48 6.77
N ASP A 183 -10.94 -11.79 7.69
CA ASP A 183 -10.55 -12.30 9.02
C ASP A 183 -9.78 -13.63 8.98
N THR A 184 -9.91 -14.42 7.90
CA THR A 184 -9.11 -15.64 7.73
C THR A 184 -7.63 -15.33 7.50
N CYS A 185 -7.27 -14.12 7.04
CA CYS A 185 -5.90 -13.69 6.79
C CYS A 185 -5.00 -13.74 8.04
N LYS A 186 -5.58 -13.61 9.24
CA LYS A 186 -4.87 -13.73 10.52
C LYS A 186 -4.19 -15.08 10.72
N LEU A 187 -4.77 -16.15 10.16
CA LEU A 187 -4.20 -17.50 10.23
C LEU A 187 -2.92 -17.61 9.40
N PHE A 188 -2.73 -16.72 8.43
CA PHE A 188 -1.59 -16.74 7.54
C PHE A 188 -0.39 -16.01 8.17
N ALA A 189 -0.54 -14.83 8.78
CA ALA A 189 0.62 -14.10 9.32
C ALA A 189 1.35 -14.80 10.49
N SER A 190 0.80 -15.86 11.06
CA SER A 190 1.51 -16.66 12.07
C SER A 190 2.58 -17.54 11.41
N PRO A 191 3.80 -17.62 11.97
CA PRO A 191 4.76 -18.63 11.53
C PRO A 191 4.14 -20.01 11.77
N GLN A 192 4.01 -20.81 10.71
CA GLN A 192 3.61 -22.20 10.89
C GLN A 192 4.70 -22.89 11.73
N ILE A 193 4.34 -23.27 12.95
CA ILE A 193 5.14 -24.21 13.73
C ILE A 193 5.16 -25.50 12.91
N PRO A 194 6.32 -26.01 12.49
CA PRO A 194 6.38 -27.29 11.80
C PRO A 194 5.80 -28.36 12.73
N THR A 195 4.69 -28.97 12.34
CA THR A 195 4.23 -30.22 12.97
C THR A 195 5.31 -31.27 12.75
N GLN A 196 5.91 -31.69 13.86
CA GLN A 196 6.93 -32.72 13.96
C GLN A 196 6.31 -34.12 13.79
#